data_AF-A0A327YPW6-F1
#
_entry.id   AF-A0A327YPW6-F1
#
_cell.length_a   1.000
_cell.length_b   1.000
_cell.length_c   1.000
_cell.angle_alpha   90.00
_cell.angle_beta   90.00
_cell.angle_gamma   90.00
#
_symmetry.space_group_name_H-M   'P 1'
#
loop_
_entity.id
_entity.type
_entity.pdbx_description
1 polymer ?
#
loop_
_entity_poly.entity_id
_entity_poly.type
_entity_poly.pdbx_seq_one_letter_code
_entity_poly.pdbx_strand_id
1 'polypeptide(L)' 'MEIKVMTFNIHHGKGMDHKADLYRIAEVIEKSDADMIGLNEVDQVIKAEVIAKTANASDHLPLKATLFY' A
#
# COMPACT_ATOMS: atom_id res chain seq x y z
N MET A 1 2.24 -11.97 -20.27
CA MET A 1 2.29 -10.71 -19.49
C MET A 1 2.76 -11.10 -18.11
N GLU A 2 3.86 -10.54 -17.64
CA GLU A 2 4.34 -10.74 -16.27
C GLU A 2 3.71 -9.64 -15.40
N ILE A 3 3.27 -9.97 -14.18
CA ILE A 3 2.71 -9.02 -13.22
C ILE A 3 3.64 -9.02 -12.01
N LYS A 4 4.18 -7.86 -11.67
CA LYS A 4 5.06 -7.68 -10.51
C LYS A 4 4.24 -7.26 -9.29
N VAL A 5 4.40 -8.01 -8.21
CA VAL A 5 3.64 -7.80 -6.97
C VAL A 5 4.59 -7.52 -5.81
N MET A 6 4.24 -6.54 -4.98
CA MET A 6 4.94 -6.18 -3.75
C MET A 6 3.98 -6.29 -2.56
N THR A 7 4.48 -6.79 -1.44
CA THR A 7 3.91 -6.50 -0.13
C THR A 7 4.92 -5.72 0.68
N PHE A 8 4.48 -4.66 1.35
CA PHE A 8 5.38 -3.80 2.12
C PHE A 8 4.71 -3.35 3.42
N ASN A 9 5.32 -3.75 4.54
CA ASN A 9 4.96 -3.22 5.84
C ASN A 9 5.66 -1.88 6.03
N ILE A 10 4.88 -0.80 6.15
CA ILE A 10 5.41 0.56 6.18
C ILE A 10 5.75 1.02 7.60
N HIS A 11 5.49 0.19 8.63
CA HIS A 11 5.70 0.51 10.04
C HIS A 11 5.18 1.90 10.41
N HIS A 12 3.92 2.22 10.08
CA HIS A 12 3.33 3.54 10.32
C HIS A 12 4.09 4.70 9.66
N GLY A 13 4.77 4.43 8.54
CA GLY A 13 5.65 5.36 7.84
C GLY A 13 6.98 5.64 8.54
N LYS A 14 7.36 4.83 9.55
CA LYS A 14 8.53 5.09 10.39
C LYS A 14 9.77 4.34 9.91
N GLY A 15 10.86 5.07 9.67
CA GLY A 15 12.15 4.49 9.34
C GLY A 15 12.92 3.91 10.54
N MET A 16 14.06 3.28 10.26
CA MET A 16 15.01 2.80 11.27
C MET A 16 15.63 3.94 12.09
N ASP A 17 15.59 5.17 11.57
CA ASP A 17 15.94 6.42 12.26
C ASP A 17 14.83 6.90 13.22
N HIS A 18 13.77 6.10 13.37
CA HIS A 18 12.59 6.39 14.16
C HIS A 18 11.81 7.64 13.75
N LYS A 19 12.02 8.14 12.53
CA LYS A 19 11.27 9.28 11.99
C LYS A 19 10.18 8.81 11.05
N ALA A 20 8.99 9.41 11.20
CA ALA A 20 7.89 9.22 10.25
C ALA A 20 8.17 10.04 8.99
N ASP A 21 8.23 9.36 7.85
CA ASP A 21 8.54 9.93 6.54
C ASP A 21 7.88 9.08 5.43
N LEU A 22 6.65 9.44 5.06
CA LEU A 22 5.91 8.73 4.02
C LEU A 22 6.48 8.95 2.62
N TYR A 23 7.27 10.01 2.38
CA TYR A 23 7.93 10.20 1.09
C TYR A 23 8.99 9.13 0.85
N ARG A 24 9.71 8.73 1.91
CA ARG A 24 10.64 7.60 1.84
C ARG A 24 9.95 6.31 1.44
N ILE A 25 8.76 6.06 1.97
CA ILE A 25 7.94 4.90 1.61
C ILE A 25 7.49 4.98 0.15
N ALA A 26 7.03 6.15 -0.30
CA ALA A 26 6.63 6.38 -1.68
C ALA A 26 7.79 6.13 -2.66
N GLU A 27 9.00 6.60 -2.36
CA GLU A 27 10.18 6.34 -3.18
C GLU A 27 10.51 4.84 -3.29
N VAL A 28 10.37 4.07 -2.21
CA VAL A 28 10.61 2.62 -2.23
C VAL A 28 9.57 1.92 -3.12
N ILE A 29 8.31 2.33 -3.02
CA ILE A 29 7.22 1.79 -3.85
C ILE A 29 7.46 2.14 -5.32
N GLU A 30 7.79 3.38 -5.67
CA GLU A 30 8.08 3.79 -7.04
C GLU A 30 9.28 3.02 -7.63
N LYS A 31 10.38 2.92 -6.89
CA LYS A 31 11.58 2.17 -7.32
C LYS A 31 11.32 0.67 -7.47
N SER A 32 10.28 0.14 -6.84
CA SER A 32 9.93 -1.28 -6.94
C SER A 32 9.37 -1.66 -8.30
N ASP A 33 8.81 -0.69 -9.05
CA ASP A 33 8.15 -0.91 -10.35
C ASP A 33 7.08 -2.03 -10.30
N ALA A 34 6.38 -2.13 -9.16
CA ALA A 34 5.34 -3.14 -8.95
C ALA A 34 3.99 -2.70 -9.53
N ASP A 35 3.31 -3.60 -10.24
CA ASP A 35 1.97 -3.38 -10.80
C ASP A 35 0.88 -3.41 -9.70
N MET A 36 1.11 -4.20 -8.64
CA MET A 36 0.21 -4.33 -7.50
C MET A 36 0.99 -4.31 -6.19
N ILE A 37 0.56 -3.46 -5.27
CA ILE A 37 1.20 -3.26 -3.96
C ILE A 37 0.17 -3.47 -2.84
N GLY A 38 0.49 -4.35 -1.90
CA GLY A 38 -0.22 -4.49 -0.62
C GLY A 38 0.56 -3.83 0.51
N LEU A 39 -0.08 -2.97 1.31
CA LEU A 39 0.55 -2.28 2.44
C LEU A 39 0.03 -2.80 3.78
N ASN A 40 0.93 -2.93 4.76
CA ASN A 40 0.61 -3.26 6.14
C ASN A 40 1.01 -2.13 7.10
N GLU A 41 0.36 -2.07 8.27
CA GLU A 41 0.57 -1.03 9.30
C GLU A 41 0.32 0.38 8.76
N VAL A 42 -0.75 0.53 7.96
CA VAL A 42 -1.25 1.83 7.50
C VAL A 42 -2.23 2.37 8.52
N ASP A 43 -1.96 3.55 9.09
CA ASP A 43 -2.82 4.16 10.10
C ASP A 43 -4.08 4.81 9.54
N GLN A 44 -3.93 5.55 8.44
CA GLN A 44 -5.01 6.33 7.85
C GLN A 44 -5.08 6.12 6.35
N VAL A 45 -6.29 5.89 5.87
CA VAL A 45 -6.61 5.79 4.44
C VAL A 45 -7.57 6.93 4.11
N ILE A 46 -7.13 7.86 3.27
CA ILE A 46 -7.90 9.06 2.92
C ILE A 46 -8.95 8.74 1.85
N LYS A 47 -8.55 7.90 0.89
CA LYS A 47 -9.43 7.41 -0.15
C LYS A 47 -9.11 5.95 -0.42
N ALA A 48 -10.14 5.12 -0.43
CA ALA A 48 -10.08 3.75 -0.88
C ALA A 48 -11.20 3.53 -1.91
N GLU A 49 -10.87 2.85 -3.00
CA GLU A 49 -11.83 2.42 -4.02
C GLU A 49 -11.77 0.91 -4.15
N VAL A 50 -12.92 0.26 -4.09
CA VAL A 50 -13.04 -1.18 -4.37
C VAL A 50 -12.88 -1.38 -5.87
N ILE A 51 -11.79 -2.03 -6.26
CA ILE A 51 -11.45 -2.22 -7.69
C ILE A 51 -12.07 -3.48 -8.29
N ALA A 52 -12.56 -4.41 -7.47
CA ALA A 52 -13.30 -5.58 -7.92
C ALA A 52 -14.29 -6.03 -6.85
N LYS A 53 -15.53 -6.33 -7.26
CA LYS A 53 -16.52 -7.02 -6.43
C LYS A 53 -16.69 -8.43 -6.98
N THR A 54 -16.31 -9.43 -6.18
CA THR A 54 -16.50 -10.84 -6.51
C THR A 54 -17.42 -11.48 -5.47
N ALA A 55 -18.39 -12.27 -5.92
CA ALA A 55 -19.19 -13.08 -5.03
C ALA A 55 -18.25 -14.08 -4.33
N ASN A 56 -18.22 -14.06 -3.00
CA ASN A 56 -17.28 -14.79 -2.13
C ASN A 56 -15.89 -14.14 -1.93
N ALA A 57 -15.75 -12.83 -2.15
CA ALA A 57 -14.59 -12.12 -1.59
C ALA A 57 -14.56 -12.32 -0.06
N SER A 58 -13.36 -12.56 0.49
CA SER A 58 -13.11 -12.44 1.94
C SER A 58 -13.59 -11.07 2.44
N ASP A 59 -13.84 -10.93 3.75
CA ASP A 59 -14.14 -9.65 4.42
C ASP A 59 -13.16 -8.52 4.05
N HIS A 60 -12.00 -8.88 3.50
CA HIS A 60 -11.04 -7.99 2.85
C HIS A 60 -11.30 -7.88 1.33
N LEU A 61 -11.82 -6.73 0.91
CA LEU A 61 -11.94 -6.38 -0.51
C LEU A 61 -10.60 -5.84 -1.05
N PRO A 62 -10.25 -6.12 -2.32
CA PRO A 62 -9.11 -5.46 -2.96
C PRO A 62 -9.42 -3.96 -3.12
N LEU A 63 -8.55 -3.12 -2.53
CA LEU A 63 -8.70 -1.67 -2.52
C LEU A 63 -7.54 -1.00 -3.28
N LYS A 64 -7.85 0.04 -4.04
CA LYS A 64 -6.89 1.06 -4.46
C LYS A 64 -6.95 2.21 -3.46
N ALA A 65 -5.84 2.50 -2.78
CA ALA A 65 -5.78 3.52 -1.74
C ALA A 65 -4.92 4.73 -2.14
N THR A 66 -5.26 5.91 -1.63
CA THR A 66 -4.42 7.11 -1.68
C THR A 66 -3.99 7.48 -0.27
N LEU A 67 -2.67 7.59 -0.06
CA LEU A 67 -2.06 7.98 1.21
C LEU A 67 -1.50 9.40 1.06
N PHE A 68 -1.79 10.29 2.02
CA PHE A 68 -1.12 11.60 2.16
C PHE A 68 -0.58 11.76 3.58
N TYR A 69 0.21 12.83 3.75
CA TYR A 69 0.88 13.28 4.96
C TYR A 69 -0.04 13.48 6.17
#